data_AF-A0A818X8K4-F1
#
_entry.id   AF-A0A818X8K4-F1
#
_cell.length_a   1.000
_cell.length_b   1.000
_cell.length_c   1.000
_cell.angle_alpha   90.00
_cell.angle_beta   90.00
_cell.angle_gamma   90.00
#
_symmetry.space_group_name_H-M   'P 1'
#
loop_
_entity.id
_entity.type
_entity.pdbx_description
1 polymer ?
#
loop_
_entity_poly.entity_id
_entity_poly.type
_entity_poly.pdbx_seq_one_letter_code
_entity_poly.pdbx_strand_id
1 'polypeptide(L)'
;MNSFKRRINTSVLPSDILSYNDKQFYNVVKRFVCDDAGDLLEFQGIRNADSLILIPDVFAILNINCAALQPLKEKLCLKSDDDIYLIKPGIKSLMNYFCELIIKKQDEELKLLNRRQSSSTASVSNIITISSTSNVNPMSQQQLTPNTLTSAAVSSHTTSLNEKYHRNFIINSIHKWCTKHSANLSLTEGDNYHLTVILTDINETAKIKCGCGSI
;
A
#
# COMPACT_ATOMS: atom_id res chain seq x y z
N MET A 1 6.26 3.88 -28.46
CA MET A 1 5.47 2.65 -28.26
C MET A 1 4.12 3.04 -27.70
N ASN A 2 3.03 2.85 -28.45
CA ASN A 2 1.69 3.15 -27.97
C ASN A 2 1.31 2.14 -26.88
N SER A 3 1.21 2.63 -25.64
CA SER A 3 0.68 1.85 -24.51
C SER A 3 -0.78 1.50 -24.80
N PHE A 4 -1.03 0.26 -25.22
CA PHE A 4 -2.37 -0.31 -25.28
C PHE A 4 -2.97 -0.28 -23.87
N LYS A 5 -3.78 0.74 -23.57
CA LYS A 5 -4.49 0.85 -22.31
C LYS A 5 -5.61 -0.20 -22.31
N ARG A 6 -5.29 -1.41 -21.85
CA ARG A 6 -6.29 -2.48 -21.68
C ARG A 6 -7.38 -2.00 -20.73
N ARG A 7 -8.64 -2.15 -21.14
CA ARG A 7 -9.78 -1.92 -20.25
C ARG A 7 -9.87 -3.11 -19.29
N ILE A 8 -9.45 -2.90 -18.05
CA ILE A 8 -9.59 -3.88 -16.98
C ILE A 8 -11.07 -3.92 -16.56
N ASN A 9 -11.70 -5.09 -16.50
CA ASN A 9 -13.07 -5.26 -16.05
C ASN A 9 -13.12 -5.90 -14.66
N THR A 10 -13.47 -5.13 -13.63
CA THR A 10 -13.52 -5.59 -12.23
C THR A 10 -14.75 -6.45 -11.90
N SER A 11 -15.73 -6.56 -12.82
CA SER A 11 -16.94 -7.36 -12.61
C SER A 11 -16.69 -8.87 -12.57
N VAL A 12 -15.52 -9.32 -13.00
CA VAL A 12 -15.09 -10.73 -12.92
C VAL A 12 -14.73 -11.15 -11.49
N LEU A 13 -14.48 -10.18 -10.59
CA LEU A 13 -14.16 -10.44 -9.19
C LEU A 13 -15.44 -10.40 -8.33
N PRO A 14 -15.55 -11.26 -7.30
CA PRO A 14 -16.61 -11.17 -6.29
C PRO A 14 -16.72 -9.77 -5.71
N SER A 15 -17.94 -9.25 -5.52
CA SER A 15 -18.20 -7.86 -5.07
C SER A 15 -17.47 -7.50 -3.78
N ASP A 16 -17.35 -8.45 -2.88
CA ASP A 16 -16.83 -8.38 -1.52
C ASP A 16 -15.37 -8.88 -1.37
N ILE A 17 -14.66 -9.11 -2.47
CA ILE A 17 -13.27 -9.64 -2.47
C ILE A 17 -12.30 -8.86 -1.57
N LEU A 18 -12.49 -7.55 -1.42
CA LEU A 18 -11.64 -6.69 -0.57
C LEU A 18 -11.84 -6.95 0.93
N SER A 19 -12.91 -7.65 1.30
CA SER A 19 -13.19 -8.07 2.68
C SER A 19 -12.73 -9.49 3.00
N TYR A 20 -12.34 -10.27 1.98
CA TYR A 20 -11.94 -11.66 2.16
C TYR A 20 -10.61 -11.78 2.91
N ASN A 21 -10.51 -12.78 3.78
CA ASN A 21 -9.31 -13.11 4.53
C ASN A 21 -9.03 -14.62 4.49
N ASP A 22 -7.75 -14.96 4.62
CA ASP A 22 -7.22 -16.32 4.71
C ASP A 22 -7.81 -17.23 3.63
N LYS A 23 -8.44 -18.35 4.03
CA LYS A 23 -8.98 -19.38 3.13
C LYS A 23 -9.94 -18.82 2.07
N GLN A 24 -10.77 -17.84 2.39
CA GLN A 24 -11.69 -17.26 1.41
C GLN A 24 -10.94 -16.54 0.30
N PHE A 25 -9.91 -15.77 0.69
CA PHE A 25 -9.06 -15.07 -0.26
C PHE A 25 -8.25 -16.05 -1.11
N TYR A 26 -7.63 -17.05 -0.48
CA TYR A 26 -6.89 -18.10 -1.19
C TYR A 26 -7.77 -18.81 -2.21
N ASN A 27 -8.99 -19.20 -1.86
CA ASN A 27 -9.91 -19.87 -2.77
C ASN A 27 -10.26 -19.05 -4.02
N VAL A 28 -10.37 -17.73 -3.89
CA VAL A 28 -10.58 -16.86 -5.06
C VAL A 28 -9.35 -16.86 -5.96
N VAL A 29 -8.16 -16.77 -5.39
CA VAL A 29 -6.90 -16.82 -6.15
C VAL A 29 -6.74 -18.16 -6.84
N LYS A 30 -7.06 -19.27 -6.17
CA LYS A 30 -7.06 -20.62 -6.76
C LYS A 30 -7.96 -20.73 -7.98
N ARG A 31 -9.19 -20.21 -7.86
CA ARG A 31 -10.17 -20.20 -8.94
C ARG A 31 -9.79 -19.27 -10.09
N PHE A 32 -9.15 -18.14 -9.80
CA PHE A 32 -8.88 -17.10 -10.80
C PHE A 32 -7.55 -17.30 -11.53
N VAL A 33 -6.51 -17.72 -10.80
CA VAL A 33 -5.15 -17.89 -11.31
C VAL A 33 -4.86 -19.37 -11.52
N CYS A 34 -4.65 -20.11 -10.42
CA CYS A 34 -4.53 -21.56 -10.35
C CYS A 34 -4.35 -21.99 -8.88
N ASP A 35 -4.58 -23.27 -8.58
CA ASP A 35 -4.44 -23.84 -7.24
C ASP A 35 -3.08 -23.53 -6.60
N ASP A 36 -2.01 -23.72 -7.36
CA ASP A 36 -0.64 -23.54 -6.90
C ASP A 36 -0.31 -22.08 -6.55
N ALA A 37 -0.95 -21.12 -7.21
CA ALA A 37 -0.79 -19.71 -6.89
C ALA A 37 -1.48 -19.35 -5.56
N GLY A 38 -2.64 -19.96 -5.28
CA GLY A 38 -3.27 -19.83 -3.97
C GLY A 38 -2.44 -20.44 -2.85
N ASP A 39 -1.87 -21.63 -3.08
CA ASP A 39 -0.96 -22.29 -2.13
C ASP A 39 0.30 -21.46 -1.87
N LEU A 40 0.84 -20.79 -2.90
CA LEU A 40 1.97 -19.88 -2.75
C LEU A 40 1.64 -18.67 -1.86
N LEU A 41 0.46 -18.09 -2.00
CA LEU A 41 0.03 -16.98 -1.12
C LEU A 41 -0.17 -17.44 0.32
N GLU A 42 -0.73 -18.64 0.51
CA GLU A 42 -0.88 -19.26 1.83
C GLU A 42 0.48 -19.51 2.48
N PHE A 43 1.44 -20.07 1.74
CA PHE A 43 2.81 -20.29 2.20
C PHE A 43 3.51 -18.99 2.64
N GLN A 44 3.29 -17.90 1.90
CA GLN A 44 3.85 -16.59 2.22
C GLN A 44 3.08 -15.83 3.32
N GLY A 45 1.92 -16.33 3.75
CA GLY A 45 1.07 -15.63 4.72
C GLY A 45 0.41 -14.36 4.17
N ILE A 46 0.16 -14.30 2.85
CA ILE A 46 -0.50 -13.16 2.17
C ILE A 46 -2.02 -13.35 2.26
N ARG A 47 -2.62 -12.88 3.34
CA ARG A 47 -3.97 -13.32 3.76
C ARG A 47 -5.12 -12.59 3.08
N ASN A 48 -4.89 -11.44 2.46
CA ASN A 48 -5.95 -10.62 1.88
C ASN A 48 -5.45 -9.70 0.76
N ALA A 49 -6.40 -9.02 0.11
CA ALA A 49 -6.16 -8.07 -0.96
C ALA A 49 -5.13 -7.00 -0.58
N ASP A 50 -5.28 -6.38 0.61
CA ASP A 50 -4.39 -5.32 1.11
C ASP A 50 -2.94 -5.79 1.26
N SER A 51 -2.73 -7.00 1.78
CA SER A 51 -1.39 -7.59 1.90
C SER A 51 -0.76 -7.93 0.54
N LEU A 52 -1.57 -8.40 -0.42
CA LEU A 52 -1.09 -8.81 -1.74
C LEU A 52 -0.53 -7.64 -2.54
N ILE A 53 -1.26 -6.53 -2.55
CA ILE A 53 -0.92 -5.32 -3.33
C ILE A 53 0.29 -4.55 -2.78
N LEU A 54 0.67 -4.79 -1.53
CA LEU A 54 1.90 -4.26 -0.94
C LEU A 54 3.15 -5.04 -1.38
N ILE A 55 3.00 -6.22 -1.98
CA ILE A 55 4.11 -7.09 -2.35
C ILE A 55 4.48 -6.85 -3.81
N PRO A 56 5.69 -6.34 -4.11
CA PRO A 56 6.08 -6.00 -5.48
C PRO A 56 6.19 -7.22 -6.41
N ASP A 57 6.67 -8.34 -5.89
CA ASP A 57 6.79 -9.59 -6.63
C ASP A 57 6.46 -10.79 -5.73
N VAL A 58 5.26 -11.34 -5.93
CA VAL A 58 4.75 -12.52 -5.20
C VAL A 58 5.62 -13.76 -5.44
N PHE A 59 6.34 -13.83 -6.56
CA PHE A 59 7.12 -15.02 -6.90
C PHE A 59 8.58 -14.93 -6.45
N ALA A 60 9.03 -13.79 -5.90
CA ALA A 60 10.41 -13.58 -5.49
C ALA A 60 10.89 -14.64 -4.48
N ILE A 61 9.99 -15.14 -3.62
CA ILE A 61 10.29 -16.19 -2.65
C ILE A 61 10.76 -17.50 -3.31
N LEU A 62 10.33 -17.79 -4.55
CA LEU A 62 10.70 -19.01 -5.27
C LEU A 62 12.19 -19.03 -5.67
N ASN A 63 12.89 -17.89 -5.60
CA ASN A 63 14.34 -17.85 -5.82
C ASN A 63 15.13 -18.32 -4.60
N ILE A 64 14.50 -18.46 -3.43
CA ILE A 64 15.17 -18.93 -2.21
C ILE A 64 15.41 -20.44 -2.29
N ASN A 65 16.62 -20.89 -1.96
CA ASN A 65 16.92 -22.31 -1.85
C ASN A 65 16.37 -22.86 -0.51
N CYS A 66 15.15 -23.36 -0.53
CA CYS A 66 14.46 -23.92 0.63
C CYS A 66 13.74 -25.21 0.24
N ALA A 67 13.97 -26.29 0.99
CA ALA A 67 13.35 -27.58 0.74
C ALA A 67 11.82 -27.51 0.79
N ALA A 68 11.26 -26.72 1.72
CA ALA A 68 9.81 -26.53 1.84
C ALA A 68 9.18 -25.84 0.61
N LEU A 69 9.97 -25.12 -0.19
CA LEU A 69 9.49 -24.46 -1.41
C LEU A 69 9.55 -25.37 -2.65
N GLN A 70 10.28 -26.49 -2.60
CA GLN A 70 10.48 -27.34 -3.78
C GLN A 70 9.19 -27.82 -4.43
N PRO A 71 8.17 -28.30 -3.67
CA PRO A 71 6.90 -28.69 -4.26
C PRO A 71 6.21 -27.55 -5.00
N LEU A 72 6.32 -26.30 -4.52
CA LEU A 72 5.76 -25.13 -5.20
C LEU A 72 6.56 -24.77 -6.45
N LYS A 73 7.90 -24.85 -6.40
CA LYS A 73 8.77 -24.58 -7.55
C LYS A 73 8.47 -25.54 -8.71
N GLU A 74 8.35 -26.83 -8.43
CA GLU A 74 8.05 -27.84 -9.46
C GLU A 74 6.72 -27.59 -10.17
N LYS A 75 5.73 -27.05 -9.47
CA LYS A 75 4.42 -26.75 -10.04
C LYS A 75 4.36 -25.39 -10.74
N LEU A 76 4.99 -24.35 -10.19
CA LEU A 76 4.88 -22.97 -10.68
C LEU A 76 5.95 -22.60 -11.70
N CYS A 77 7.07 -23.31 -11.73
CA CYS A 77 8.22 -22.98 -12.57
C CYS A 77 8.49 -24.06 -13.63
N LEU A 78 9.30 -23.68 -14.61
CA LEU A 78 10.04 -24.55 -15.51
C LEU A 78 11.47 -24.60 -14.97
N LYS A 79 12.03 -25.80 -14.88
CA LYS A 79 13.42 -26.01 -14.46
C LYS A 79 14.31 -26.06 -15.70
N SER A 80 15.34 -25.22 -15.73
CA SER A 80 16.41 -25.26 -16.75
C SER A 80 17.41 -26.37 -16.43
N ASP A 81 18.23 -26.74 -17.42
CA ASP A 81 19.31 -27.72 -17.25
C ASP A 81 20.35 -27.26 -16.21
N ASP A 82 20.52 -25.95 -16.03
CA ASP A 82 21.40 -25.32 -15.03
C ASP A 82 20.76 -25.19 -13.63
N ASP A 83 19.70 -25.95 -13.33
CA ASP A 83 18.93 -25.86 -12.07
C ASP A 83 18.27 -24.48 -11.79
N ILE A 84 18.16 -23.62 -12.80
CA ILE A 84 17.47 -22.33 -12.71
C ILE A 84 15.95 -22.53 -12.85
N TYR A 85 15.16 -21.94 -11.94
CA TYR A 85 13.71 -22.00 -11.98
C TYR A 85 13.12 -20.74 -12.63
N LEU A 86 12.41 -20.92 -13.73
CA LEU A 86 11.70 -19.86 -14.46
C LEU A 86 10.20 -19.97 -14.22
N ILE A 87 9.59 -18.95 -13.61
CA ILE A 87 8.14 -18.94 -13.37
C ILE A 87 7.39 -19.08 -14.70
N LYS A 88 6.41 -19.98 -14.77
CA LYS A 88 5.58 -20.19 -15.96
C LYS A 88 4.94 -18.85 -16.40
N PRO A 89 5.19 -18.36 -17.63
CA PRO A 89 4.77 -17.02 -18.04
C PRO A 89 3.25 -16.78 -17.94
N GLY A 90 2.44 -17.81 -18.21
CA GLY A 90 0.99 -17.76 -18.07
C GLY A 90 0.54 -17.48 -16.64
N ILE A 91 1.13 -18.16 -15.65
CA ILE A 91 0.82 -17.96 -14.23
C ILE A 91 1.23 -16.56 -13.79
N LYS A 92 2.45 -16.12 -14.16
CA LYS A 92 2.93 -14.77 -13.85
C LYS A 92 2.01 -13.69 -14.43
N SER A 93 1.56 -13.86 -15.67
CA SER A 93 0.66 -12.92 -16.34
C SER A 93 -0.72 -12.87 -15.68
N LEU A 94 -1.29 -14.03 -15.32
CA LEU A 94 -2.58 -14.11 -14.64
C LEU A 94 -2.54 -13.51 -13.23
N MET A 95 -1.47 -13.76 -12.48
CA MET A 95 -1.29 -13.15 -11.16
C MET A 95 -1.16 -11.63 -11.25
N ASN A 96 -0.34 -11.12 -12.19
CA ASN A 96 -0.22 -9.69 -12.42
C ASN A 96 -1.58 -9.06 -12.78
N TYR A 97 -2.33 -9.72 -13.67
CA TYR A 97 -3.67 -9.27 -14.04
C TYR A 97 -4.65 -9.30 -12.86
N PHE A 98 -4.57 -10.32 -12.01
CA PHE A 98 -5.35 -10.39 -10.77
C PHE A 98 -5.02 -9.23 -9.83
N CYS A 99 -3.74 -8.91 -9.61
CA CYS A 99 -3.32 -7.75 -8.81
C CYS A 99 -3.85 -6.44 -9.40
N GLU A 100 -3.77 -6.25 -10.72
CA GLU A 100 -4.34 -5.07 -11.39
C GLU A 100 -5.86 -4.93 -11.17
N LEU A 101 -6.59 -6.05 -11.20
CA LEU A 101 -8.03 -6.07 -10.91
C LEU A 101 -8.33 -5.67 -9.46
N ILE A 102 -7.56 -6.18 -8.50
CA ILE A 102 -7.70 -5.85 -7.07
C ILE A 102 -7.43 -4.37 -6.84
N ILE A 103 -6.32 -3.84 -7.36
CA ILE A 103 -5.96 -2.41 -7.25
C ILE A 103 -7.07 -1.54 -7.83
N LYS A 104 -7.55 -1.87 -9.03
CA LYS A 104 -8.61 -1.10 -9.67
C LYS A 104 -9.92 -1.14 -8.87
N LYS A 105 -10.26 -2.29 -8.27
CA LYS A 105 -11.46 -2.41 -7.44
C LYS A 105 -11.36 -1.59 -6.15
N GLN A 106 -10.17 -1.57 -5.53
CA GLN A 106 -9.89 -0.72 -4.38
C GLN A 106 -10.06 0.77 -4.71
N ASP A 107 -9.56 1.21 -5.88
CA ASP A 107 -9.76 2.57 -6.37
C ASP A 107 -11.24 2.91 -6.64
N GLU A 108 -12.03 1.95 -7.12
CA GLU A 108 -13.47 2.11 -7.34
C GLU A 108 -14.23 2.30 -6.02
N GLU A 109 -13.94 1.50 -4.99
CA GLU A 109 -14.54 1.68 -3.66
C GLU A 109 -14.15 3.01 -3.01
N LEU A 110 -12.88 3.42 -3.13
CA LEU A 110 -12.41 4.68 -2.57
C LEU A 110 -13.12 5.89 -3.20
N LYS A 111 -13.34 5.86 -4.52
CA LYS A 111 -14.09 6.91 -5.23
C LYS A 111 -15.54 6.99 -4.77
N LEU A 112 -16.17 5.86 -4.43
CA LEU A 112 -17.53 5.82 -3.91
C LEU A 112 -17.62 6.43 -2.51
N LEU A 113 -16.64 6.16 -1.64
CA LEU A 113 -16.58 6.73 -0.29
C LEU A 113 -16.45 8.26 -0.34
N ASN A 114 -15.54 8.78 -1.19
CA ASN A 114 -15.34 10.22 -1.33
C ASN A 114 -16.60 10.94 -1.84
N ARG A 115 -17.34 10.33 -2.78
CA ARG A 115 -18.60 10.91 -3.28
C ARG A 115 -19.68 11.03 -2.20
N ARG A 116 -19.73 10.09 -1.25
CA ARG A 116 -20.69 10.14 -0.13
C ARG A 116 -20.35 11.23 0.90
N GLN A 117 -19.06 11.51 1.10
CA GLN A 117 -18.63 12.57 2.00
C GLN A 117 -18.93 13.97 1.41
N SER A 118 -18.72 14.16 0.11
CA SER A 118 -18.97 15.45 -0.55
C SER A 118 -20.45 15.84 -0.65
N SER A 119 -21.39 14.90 -0.48
CA SER A 119 -22.83 15.20 -0.50
C SER A 119 -23.40 15.63 0.86
N SER A 120 -22.57 15.71 1.91
CA SER A 120 -23.04 15.94 3.29
C SER A 120 -22.94 17.40 3.77
N THR A 121 -22.54 18.36 2.92
CA THR A 121 -22.32 19.78 3.32
C THR A 121 -23.24 20.79 2.63
N ALA A 122 -24.46 20.39 2.27
CA ALA A 122 -25.49 21.33 1.88
C ALA A 122 -26.52 21.48 3.00
N SER A 123 -26.20 22.23 4.06
CA SER A 123 -27.15 23.00 4.89
C SER A 123 -26.49 23.78 6.03
N VAL A 124 -26.95 25.04 6.17
CA VAL A 124 -26.85 26.01 7.27
C VAL A 124 -25.70 27.02 7.24
N SER A 125 -26.12 28.25 6.92
CA SER A 125 -25.38 29.50 6.87
C SER A 125 -25.20 30.19 8.23
N ASN A 126 -24.25 31.12 8.25
CA ASN A 126 -24.11 32.33 9.09
C ASN A 126 -23.61 32.16 10.56
N ILE A 127 -22.52 32.86 10.90
CA ILE A 127 -22.49 34.13 11.70
C ILE A 127 -21.04 34.46 12.18
N ILE A 128 -20.52 35.60 11.70
CA ILE A 128 -19.88 36.75 12.41
C ILE A 128 -18.59 36.53 13.27
N THR A 129 -17.50 37.16 12.77
CA THR A 129 -16.64 38.20 13.40
C THR A 129 -16.02 37.96 14.79
N ILE A 130 -14.70 38.16 14.92
CA ILE A 130 -14.03 39.32 15.59
C ILE A 130 -12.52 39.07 15.71
N SER A 131 -11.78 40.15 15.44
CA SER A 131 -10.34 40.43 15.54
C SER A 131 -9.69 40.18 16.92
N SER A 132 -8.34 40.16 16.93
CA SER A 132 -7.40 40.77 17.92
C SER A 132 -6.14 39.91 18.07
N THR A 133 -5.01 40.26 17.43
CA THR A 133 -3.83 40.95 18.03
C THR A 133 -3.23 40.30 19.28
N SER A 134 -2.00 39.80 19.20
CA SER A 134 -0.78 40.46 19.74
C SER A 134 0.44 39.51 19.89
N ASN A 135 1.59 40.02 19.45
CA ASN A 135 2.98 39.91 19.97
C ASN A 135 3.49 38.60 20.65
N VAL A 136 4.70 38.14 20.31
CA VAL A 136 6.01 38.51 20.92
C VAL A 136 7.15 37.59 20.39
N ASN A 137 8.22 38.23 19.90
CA ASN A 137 9.66 37.87 19.76
C ASN A 137 10.20 36.60 19.07
N PRO A 138 11.24 36.75 18.21
CA PRO A 138 12.19 35.70 17.87
C PRO A 138 13.46 35.81 18.74
N MET A 139 13.93 34.69 19.31
CA MET A 139 15.25 34.61 19.96
C MET A 139 16.07 33.47 19.37
N SER A 140 17.31 33.81 19.06
CA SER A 140 18.29 33.10 18.23
C SER A 140 19.02 31.94 18.92
N GLN A 141 19.84 31.26 18.10
CA GLN A 141 20.97 30.35 18.39
C GLN A 141 20.60 28.85 18.42
N GLN A 142 21.33 27.91 17.83
CA GLN A 142 22.78 27.82 17.60
C GLN A 142 23.09 26.74 16.53
N GLN A 143 24.13 26.97 15.72
CA GLN A 143 24.77 25.98 14.83
C GLN A 143 25.60 24.98 15.65
N LEU A 144 25.66 23.72 15.21
CA LEU A 144 26.82 22.83 15.37
C LEU A 144 26.80 21.78 14.23
N THR A 145 27.91 21.70 13.51
CA THR A 145 28.27 20.71 12.46
C THR A 145 29.14 19.59 13.07
N PRO A 146 29.79 18.71 12.29
CA PRO A 146 29.28 17.44 11.79
C PRO A 146 30.11 16.23 12.29
N ASN A 147 29.48 15.07 12.53
CA ASN A 147 30.24 13.83 12.74
C ASN A 147 30.01 12.83 11.61
N THR A 148 31.04 12.76 10.78
CA THR A 148 31.32 11.74 9.77
C THR A 148 31.48 10.38 10.44
N LEU A 149 30.67 9.39 10.02
CA LEU A 149 30.97 7.99 10.25
C LEU A 149 30.67 7.20 8.98
N THR A 150 31.78 6.82 8.36
CA THR A 150 31.94 5.88 7.27
C THR A 150 31.15 4.59 7.53
N SER A 151 30.29 4.18 6.60
CA SER A 151 29.71 2.85 6.59
C SER A 151 29.66 2.31 5.17
N ALA A 152 30.09 1.06 5.05
CA ALA A 152 30.45 0.37 3.84
C ALA A 152 29.32 0.29 2.81
N ALA A 153 29.72 0.32 1.54
CA ALA A 153 28.85 0.13 0.38
C ALA A 153 28.21 -1.27 0.42
N VAL A 154 26.99 -1.33 0.94
CA VAL A 154 26.05 -2.42 0.67
C VAL A 154 25.30 -2.03 -0.59
N SER A 155 25.46 -2.82 -1.65
CA SER A 155 24.72 -2.69 -2.91
C SER A 155 23.22 -2.79 -2.64
N SER A 156 22.58 -1.64 -2.48
CA SER A 156 21.15 -1.49 -2.35
C SER A 156 20.54 -1.63 -3.74
N HIS A 157 20.09 -2.84 -4.06
CA HIS A 157 19.03 -2.99 -5.04
C HIS A 157 17.77 -2.31 -4.47
N THR A 158 17.63 -1.02 -4.75
CA THR A 158 16.43 -0.25 -4.49
C THR A 158 15.31 -0.82 -5.36
N THR A 159 14.59 -1.79 -4.80
CA THR A 159 13.23 -2.09 -5.25
C THR A 159 12.40 -0.86 -4.91
N SER A 160 12.25 0.01 -5.90
CA SER A 160 11.37 1.18 -5.82
C SER A 160 9.95 0.66 -5.61
N LEU A 161 9.56 0.56 -4.34
CA LEU A 161 8.15 0.52 -3.95
C LEU A 161 7.46 1.68 -4.66
N ASN A 162 6.31 1.42 -5.28
CA ASN A 162 5.49 2.48 -5.86
C ASN A 162 5.07 3.42 -4.71
N GLU A 163 5.82 4.51 -4.53
CA GLU A 163 5.69 5.42 -3.37
C GLU A 163 4.25 5.86 -3.15
N LYS A 164 3.53 6.07 -4.25
CA LYS A 164 2.12 6.44 -4.25
C LYS A 164 1.23 5.37 -3.60
N TYR A 165 1.52 4.11 -3.86
CA TYR A 165 0.75 2.98 -3.33
C TYR A 165 0.95 2.84 -1.81
N HIS A 166 2.21 2.81 -1.38
CA HIS A 166 2.55 2.72 0.04
C HIS A 166 1.99 3.91 0.83
N ARG A 167 2.07 5.11 0.26
CA ARG A 167 1.50 6.33 0.83
C ARG A 167 -0.03 6.24 1.02
N ASN A 168 -0.75 5.80 -0.02
CA ASN A 168 -2.20 5.63 0.06
C ASN A 168 -2.60 4.57 1.09
N PHE A 169 -1.85 3.48 1.19
CA PHE A 169 -2.10 2.44 2.20
C PHE A 169 -1.99 2.98 3.63
N ILE A 170 -0.96 3.79 3.93
CA ILE A 170 -0.78 4.39 5.26
C ILE A 170 -1.96 5.33 5.58
N ILE A 171 -2.32 6.21 4.65
CA ILE A 171 -3.45 7.15 4.81
C ILE A 171 -4.74 6.38 5.09
N ASN A 172 -5.02 5.33 4.30
CA ASN A 172 -6.23 4.52 4.44
C ASN A 172 -6.25 3.75 5.77
N SER A 173 -5.10 3.21 6.19
CA SER A 173 -4.98 2.48 7.46
C SER A 173 -5.28 3.38 8.65
N ILE A 174 -4.77 4.62 8.64
CA ILE A 174 -5.06 5.61 9.68
C ILE A 174 -6.55 5.98 9.66
N HIS A 175 -7.12 6.30 8.49
CA HIS A 175 -8.55 6.62 8.38
C HIS A 175 -9.46 5.49 8.86
N LYS A 176 -9.13 4.23 8.52
CA LYS A 176 -9.87 3.05 8.97
C LYS A 176 -9.80 2.90 10.49
N TRP A 177 -8.63 3.14 11.08
CA TRP A 177 -8.46 3.14 12.53
C TRP A 177 -9.28 4.26 13.21
N CYS A 178 -9.26 5.48 12.66
CA CYS A 178 -10.01 6.62 13.22
C CYS A 178 -11.52 6.39 13.15
N THR A 179 -12.03 5.92 12.00
CA THR A 179 -13.46 5.59 11.82
C THR A 179 -13.92 4.55 12.85
N LYS A 180 -13.07 3.60 13.19
CA LYS A 180 -13.37 2.55 14.18
C LYS A 180 -13.39 3.05 15.62
N HIS A 181 -12.62 4.10 15.95
CA HIS A 181 -12.44 4.58 17.33
C HIS A 181 -13.03 5.97 17.57
N SER A 182 -13.92 6.45 16.69
CA SER A 182 -14.59 7.76 16.80
C SER A 182 -13.63 8.94 17.02
N ALA A 183 -12.40 8.84 16.51
CA ALA A 183 -11.42 9.90 16.66
C ALA A 183 -11.63 10.98 15.59
N ASN A 184 -11.79 12.24 16.00
CA ASN A 184 -11.80 13.37 15.08
C ASN A 184 -10.35 13.71 14.70
N LEU A 185 -9.95 13.20 13.54
CA LEU A 185 -8.56 13.25 13.10
C LEU A 185 -8.55 13.72 11.65
N SER A 186 -7.81 14.80 11.38
CA SER A 186 -7.59 15.29 10.02
C SER A 186 -6.16 15.03 9.60
N LEU A 187 -6.00 14.59 8.35
CA LEU A 187 -4.71 14.27 7.73
C LEU A 187 -4.43 15.28 6.64
N THR A 188 -3.28 15.95 6.73
CA THR A 188 -2.83 16.90 5.70
C THR A 188 -1.45 16.52 5.17
N GLU A 189 -1.29 16.72 3.86
CA GLU A 189 -0.01 16.54 3.16
C GLU A 189 0.90 17.74 3.41
N GLY A 190 2.14 17.49 3.82
CA GLY A 190 3.18 18.51 3.92
C GLY A 190 4.29 18.32 2.89
N ASP A 191 5.02 19.40 2.60
CA ASP A 191 5.98 19.50 1.49
C ASP A 191 7.21 18.57 1.56
N ASN A 192 7.36 17.74 2.61
CA ASN A 192 8.58 16.96 2.90
C ASN A 192 8.31 15.50 3.35
N TYR A 193 7.53 14.71 2.61
CA TYR A 193 7.23 13.29 2.94
C TYR A 193 6.74 13.06 4.39
N HIS A 194 6.07 14.07 4.94
CA HIS A 194 5.45 14.00 6.26
C HIS A 194 3.94 13.92 6.10
N LEU A 195 3.33 12.94 6.75
CA LEU A 195 1.90 12.98 7.03
C LEU A 195 1.70 13.72 8.34
N THR A 196 0.95 14.81 8.30
CA THR A 196 0.59 15.54 9.51
C THR A 196 -0.78 15.04 9.97
N VAL A 197 -0.81 14.49 11.18
CA VAL A 197 -2.00 14.09 11.91
C VAL A 197 -2.37 15.21 12.85
N ILE A 198 -3.55 15.79 12.68
CA ILE A 198 -4.09 16.83 13.56
C ILE A 198 -5.27 16.22 14.34
N LEU A 199 -5.12 16.19 15.66
CA LEU A 199 -6.19 15.83 16.59
C LEU A 199 -7.00 17.10 16.89
N THR A 200 -8.22 17.19 16.35
CA THR A 200 -9.02 18.43 16.43
C THR A 200 -9.47 18.76 17.85
N ASP A 201 -9.56 17.75 18.71
CA ASP A 201 -10.16 17.89 20.04
C ASP A 201 -9.16 18.46 21.07
N ILE A 202 -7.86 18.32 20.81
CA ILE A 202 -6.79 18.73 21.74
C ILE A 202 -5.73 19.64 21.09
N ASN A 203 -5.93 20.02 19.82
CA ASN A 203 -4.99 20.84 19.04
C ASN A 203 -3.54 20.30 19.02
N GLU A 204 -3.38 18.98 19.18
CA GLU A 204 -2.09 18.32 19.08
C GLU A 204 -1.82 17.89 17.65
N THR A 205 -0.54 18.00 17.25
CA THR A 205 -0.09 17.67 15.91
C THR A 205 1.00 16.62 15.98
N ALA A 206 0.76 15.45 15.38
CA ALA A 206 1.77 14.41 15.21
C ALA A 206 2.24 14.37 13.74
N LYS A 207 3.55 14.18 13.53
CA LYS A 207 4.13 14.08 12.18
C LYS A 207 4.69 12.68 11.97
N ILE A 208 4.16 11.97 10.98
CA ILE A 208 4.67 10.66 10.56
C ILE A 208 5.63 10.90 9.39
N LYS A 209 6.90 10.54 9.56
CA LYS A 209 7.93 10.60 8.52
C LYS A 209 8.08 9.21 7.89
N CYS A 210 8.02 9.10 6.55
CA CYS A 210 8.45 7.86 5.87
C CYS A 210 9.98 7.74 6.03
N GLY A 211 10.48 6.63 6.58
CA GLY A 211 11.92 6.30 6.59
C GLY A 211 12.45 5.85 5.23
N CYS A 212 11.60 5.91 4.21
CA CYS A 212 11.77 5.43 2.86
C CYS A 212 12.69 6.40 2.10
N GLY A 213 14.01 6.29 2.29
CA GLY A 213 15.00 7.16 1.63
C GLY A 213 15.88 8.00 2.56
N SER A 214 15.96 7.69 3.86
CA SER A 214 17.07 8.20 4.69
C SER A 214 18.32 7.36 4.41
N ILE A 215 19.08 7.76 3.39
CA ILE A 215 20.49 7.38 3.19
C ILE A 215 21.34 8.44 3.87
#